data_AF-A0A7K3Y2U9-F1
#
_entry.id   AF-A0A7K3Y2U9-F1
#
_cell.length_a   1.000
_cell.length_b   1.000
_cell.length_c   1.000
_cell.angle_alpha   90.00
_cell.angle_beta   90.00
_cell.angle_gamma   90.00
#
_symmetry.space_group_name_H-M   'P 1'
#
loop_
_entity.id
_entity.type
_entity.pdbx_description
1 polymer ?
#
loop_
_entity_poly.entity_id
_entity_poly.type
_entity_poly.pdbx_seq_one_letter_code
_entity_poly.pdbx_strand_id
1 'polypeptide(L)'
;MGPYSQAVPCGDYVFASGQIGLDPATGTVAGETVQVMENLQALLAEGGLDFSGAVQTRIYFTGLADFEGVNAVYAEYPATHPTQATMQVA
;
A
#
# COMPACT_ATOMS: atom_id res chain seq x y z
N MET A 1 -8.48 -3.72 -13.64
CA MET A 1 -9.70 -2.88 -13.61
C MET A 1 -10.93 -3.78 -13.53
N GLY A 2 -11.74 -3.60 -12.49
CA GLY A 2 -12.98 -4.32 -12.21
C GLY A 2 -13.95 -3.38 -11.48
N PRO A 3 -15.08 -3.85 -10.95
CA PRO A 3 -16.07 -3.00 -10.28
C PRO A 3 -15.61 -2.60 -8.86
N TYR A 4 -14.56 -1.77 -8.77
CA TYR A 4 -14.04 -1.21 -7.51
C TYR A 4 -13.48 0.21 -7.73
N SER A 5 -13.35 0.97 -6.65
CA SER A 5 -12.70 2.29 -6.63
C SER A 5 -11.32 2.18 -5.98
N GLN A 6 -10.34 2.98 -6.42
CA GLN A 6 -8.99 2.94 -5.83
C GLN A 6 -9.00 3.43 -4.37
N ALA A 7 -9.78 4.44 -4.06
CA ALA A 7 -10.09 4.86 -2.71
C ALA A 7 -11.53 5.39 -2.61
N VAL A 8 -12.10 5.33 -1.42
CA VAL A 8 -13.43 5.89 -1.12
C VAL A 8 -13.37 6.73 0.15
N PRO A 9 -13.73 8.02 0.11
CA PRO A 9 -13.89 8.84 1.31
C PRO A 9 -15.17 8.46 2.07
N CYS A 10 -15.11 8.45 3.40
CA CYS A 10 -16.21 8.13 4.30
C CYS A 10 -16.07 8.92 5.61
N GLY A 11 -16.76 10.07 5.69
CA GLY A 11 -16.58 11.01 6.80
C GLY A 11 -15.14 11.51 6.86
N ASP A 12 -14.51 11.37 8.01
CA ASP A 12 -13.12 11.79 8.25
C ASP A 12 -12.08 10.74 7.80
N TYR A 13 -12.52 9.61 7.25
CA TYR A 13 -11.65 8.51 6.83
C TYR A 13 -11.61 8.35 5.31
N VAL A 14 -10.49 7.84 4.81
CA VAL A 14 -10.36 7.35 3.44
C VAL A 14 -10.00 5.87 3.48
N PHE A 15 -10.77 5.06 2.75
CA PHE A 15 -10.50 3.63 2.60
C PHE A 15 -9.83 3.39 1.25
N ALA A 16 -8.54 3.05 1.27
CA ALA A 16 -7.80 2.66 0.09
C ALA A 16 -8.03 1.18 -0.24
N SER A 17 -8.25 0.89 -1.52
CA SER A 17 -8.18 -0.47 -2.06
C SER A 17 -6.75 -0.99 -2.01
N GLY A 18 -6.59 -2.32 -1.96
CA GLY A 18 -5.29 -2.96 -2.02
C GLY A 18 -4.51 -2.56 -3.27
N GLN A 19 -3.25 -2.17 -3.08
CA GLN A 19 -2.32 -1.87 -4.16
C GLN A 19 -1.41 -3.06 -4.41
N ILE A 20 -1.05 -3.26 -5.68
CA ILE A 20 -0.05 -4.23 -6.11
C ILE A 20 1.12 -3.48 -6.76
N GLY A 21 2.25 -4.16 -6.96
CA GLY A 21 3.47 -3.59 -7.53
C GLY A 21 3.40 -3.34 -9.03
N LEU A 22 2.25 -2.87 -9.51
CA LEU A 22 2.01 -2.55 -10.91
C LEU A 22 2.54 -1.14 -11.20
N ASP A 23 3.46 -1.02 -12.15
CA ASP A 23 3.90 0.27 -12.67
C ASP A 23 2.81 0.83 -13.61
N PRO A 24 2.22 2.00 -13.32
CA PRO A 24 1.16 2.58 -14.15
C PRO A 24 1.65 3.03 -15.54
N ALA A 25 2.95 3.28 -15.73
CA ALA A 25 3.50 3.71 -17.02
C ALA A 25 3.69 2.53 -17.98
N THR A 26 4.15 1.38 -17.47
CA THR A 26 4.44 0.19 -18.28
C THR A 26 3.32 -0.86 -18.25
N GLY A 27 2.47 -0.83 -17.22
CA GLY A 27 1.49 -1.89 -16.96
C GLY A 27 2.14 -3.23 -16.55
N THR A 28 3.40 -3.22 -16.12
CA THR A 28 4.13 -4.41 -15.71
C THR A 28 4.38 -4.43 -14.20
N VAL A 29 4.61 -5.62 -13.64
CA VAL A 29 4.99 -5.75 -12.24
C VAL A 29 6.47 -5.43 -12.11
N ALA A 30 6.81 -4.38 -11.34
CA ALA A 30 8.18 -3.94 -11.11
C ALA A 30 8.39 -3.74 -9.61
N GLY A 31 9.49 -4.27 -9.05
CA GLY A 31 9.92 -4.04 -7.66
C GLY A 31 8.78 -4.01 -6.64
N GLU A 32 8.16 -5.18 -6.40
CA GLU A 32 6.78 -5.29 -5.88
C GLU A 32 6.46 -4.38 -4.69
N THR A 33 7.28 -4.37 -3.64
CA THR A 33 6.98 -3.58 -2.44
C THR A 33 7.15 -2.08 -2.64
N VAL A 34 8.24 -1.65 -3.30
CA VAL A 34 8.48 -0.21 -3.54
C VAL A 34 7.35 0.35 -4.39
N GLN A 35 7.01 -0.34 -5.49
CA GLN A 35 5.95 0.12 -6.37
C GLN A 35 4.57 0.11 -5.69
N VAL A 36 4.28 -0.85 -4.80
CA VAL A 36 3.07 -0.82 -3.96
C VAL A 36 3.01 0.46 -3.13
N MET A 37 4.12 0.82 -2.49
CA MET A 37 4.17 1.97 -1.58
C MET A 37 4.13 3.30 -2.35
N GLU A 38 4.77 3.40 -3.51
CA GLU A 38 4.66 4.54 -4.43
C GLU A 38 3.22 4.71 -4.94
N ASN A 39 2.56 3.61 -5.31
CA ASN A 39 1.16 3.63 -5.73
C ASN A 39 0.24 4.11 -4.60
N LEU A 40 0.49 3.67 -3.36
CA LEU A 40 -0.24 4.17 -2.18
C LEU A 40 0.03 5.65 -1.93
N GLN A 41 1.27 6.11 -2.06
CA GLN A 41 1.62 7.52 -1.88
C GLN A 41 0.89 8.41 -2.89
N ALA A 42 0.89 8.01 -4.17
CA ALA A 42 0.16 8.72 -5.22
C ALA A 42 -1.35 8.77 -4.93
N LEU A 43 -1.94 7.64 -4.53
CA LEU A 43 -3.35 7.55 -4.17
C LEU A 43 -3.73 8.45 -2.98
N LEU A 44 -2.89 8.49 -1.94
CA LEU A 44 -3.10 9.37 -0.78
C LEU A 44 -2.99 10.84 -1.20
N ALA A 45 -2.00 11.18 -2.04
CA ALA A 45 -1.78 12.54 -2.51
C ALA A 45 -2.95 13.09 -3.34
N GLU A 46 -3.64 12.25 -4.13
CA GLU A 46 -4.88 12.65 -4.83
C GLU A 46 -5.98 13.11 -3.86
N GLY A 47 -6.01 12.55 -2.65
CA GLY A 47 -6.90 12.94 -1.57
C GLY A 47 -6.37 14.08 -0.67
N GLY A 48 -5.19 14.64 -0.98
CA GLY A 48 -4.52 15.61 -0.10
C GLY A 48 -4.02 15.01 1.22
N LEU A 49 -3.79 13.69 1.24
CA LEU A 49 -3.30 12.93 2.39
C LEU A 49 -1.87 12.44 2.15
N ASP A 50 -1.25 11.97 3.22
CA ASP A 50 0.02 11.24 3.20
C ASP A 50 -0.01 10.11 4.26
N PHE A 51 1.12 9.42 4.44
CA PHE A 51 1.22 8.34 5.41
C PHE A 51 1.15 8.80 6.88
N SER A 52 1.23 10.10 7.19
CA SER A 52 1.12 10.60 8.56
C SER A 52 -0.30 10.42 9.14
N GLY A 53 -1.31 10.37 8.26
CA GLY A 53 -2.70 10.09 8.62
C GLY A 53 -3.05 8.60 8.65
N ALA A 54 -2.10 7.70 8.37
CA ALA A 54 -2.37 6.27 8.34
C ALA A 54 -2.65 5.75 9.77
N VAL A 55 -3.79 5.06 9.94
CA VAL A 55 -4.19 4.46 11.23
C VAL A 55 -4.07 2.93 11.24
N GLN A 56 -4.27 2.29 10.08
CA GLN A 56 -4.17 0.84 9.93
C GLN A 56 -3.62 0.47 8.54
N THR A 57 -2.70 -0.49 8.50
CA THR A 57 -2.20 -1.13 7.26
C THR A 57 -2.40 -2.64 7.31
N ARG A 58 -2.63 -3.23 6.12
CA ARG A 58 -2.72 -4.67 5.93
C ARG A 58 -1.79 -5.08 4.81
N ILE A 59 -0.82 -5.91 5.11
CA ILE A 59 0.21 -6.35 4.17
C ILE A 59 -0.02 -7.83 3.87
N TYR A 60 -0.19 -8.14 2.59
CA TYR A 60 -0.37 -9.50 2.09
C TYR A 60 0.79 -9.82 1.15
N PHE A 61 1.37 -11.00 1.30
CA PHE A 61 2.50 -11.46 0.50
C PHE A 61 2.43 -12.99 0.37
N THR A 62 3.10 -13.57 -0.62
CA THR A 62 2.96 -15.01 -0.94
C THR A 62 4.11 -15.85 -0.38
N GLY A 63 5.32 -15.30 -0.24
CA GLY A 63 6.51 -16.00 0.25
C GLY A 63 7.01 -15.50 1.60
N LEU A 64 7.19 -16.40 2.59
CA LEU A 64 7.83 -16.04 3.87
C LEU A 64 9.25 -15.50 3.72
N ALA A 65 9.95 -15.87 2.64
CA ALA A 65 11.27 -15.32 2.33
C ALA A 65 11.24 -13.80 2.07
N ASP A 66 10.09 -13.25 1.66
CA ASP A 66 9.95 -11.84 1.31
C ASP A 66 9.66 -10.96 2.53
N PHE A 67 9.32 -11.55 3.68
CA PHE A 67 8.86 -10.81 4.86
C PHE A 67 9.86 -9.75 5.33
N GLU A 68 11.15 -10.07 5.37
CA GLU A 68 12.18 -9.13 5.81
C GLU A 68 12.35 -7.98 4.82
N GLY A 69 12.40 -8.28 3.52
CA GLY A 69 12.51 -7.26 2.46
C GLY A 69 11.28 -6.35 2.40
N VAL A 70 10.08 -6.92 2.54
CA VAL A 70 8.82 -6.16 2.57
C VAL A 70 8.81 -5.19 3.76
N ASN A 71 9.18 -5.65 4.96
CA ASN A 71 9.22 -4.78 6.13
C ASN A 71 10.28 -3.70 6.05
N ALA A 72 11.46 -4.01 5.49
CA ALA A 72 12.53 -3.03 5.31
C ALA A 72 12.06 -1.86 4.43
N VAL A 73 11.47 -2.16 3.28
CA VAL A 73 10.92 -1.14 2.38
C VAL A 73 9.76 -0.40 3.05
N TYR A 74 8.81 -1.11 3.65
CA TYR A 74 7.66 -0.48 4.31
C TYR A 74 8.08 0.50 5.41
N ALA A 75 9.14 0.19 6.17
CA ALA A 75 9.62 1.04 7.26
C ALA A 75 10.10 2.42 6.80
N GLU A 76 10.43 2.58 5.51
CA GLU A 76 10.91 3.86 4.95
C GLU A 76 9.80 4.87 4.65
N TYR A 77 8.53 4.45 4.59
CA TYR A 77 7.43 5.33 4.14
C TYR A 77 6.68 6.02 5.30
N PRO A 78 6.07 5.32 6.27
CA PRO A 78 5.39 6.00 7.36
C PRO A 78 6.42 6.50 8.40
N ALA A 79 6.45 7.80 8.65
CA ALA A 79 7.27 8.37 9.73
C ALA A 79 6.82 7.91 11.13
N THR A 80 5.51 7.66 11.30
CA THR A 80 4.95 6.98 12.47
C THR A 80 4.18 5.76 11.99
N HIS A 81 4.50 4.59 12.51
CA HIS A 81 3.89 3.36 12.01
C HIS A 81 2.45 3.20 12.50
N PRO A 82 1.48 2.97 11.59
CA PRO A 82 0.11 2.62 11.96
C PRO A 82 0.03 1.22 12.60
N THR A 83 -1.14 0.89 13.12
CA THR A 83 -1.42 -0.52 13.46
C THR A 83 -1.31 -1.39 12.22
N GLN A 84 -0.68 -2.55 12.33
CA GLN A 84 -0.35 -3.39 11.16
C GLN A 84 -0.83 -4.83 11.35
N ALA A 85 -1.36 -5.40 10.28
CA ALA A 85 -1.57 -6.84 10.15
C ALA A 85 -0.84 -7.35 8.91
N THR A 86 0.05 -8.34 9.08
CA THR A 86 0.86 -8.90 7.99
C THR A 86 0.60 -10.39 7.89
N MET A 87 0.19 -10.85 6.71
CA MET A 87 -0.27 -12.22 6.49
C MET A 87 0.28 -12.79 5.18
N GLN A 88 0.77 -14.03 5.25
CA GLN A 88 1.04 -14.81 4.06
C GLN A 88 -0.29 -15.34 3.48
N VAL A 89 -0.48 -15.22 2.17
CA VAL A 89 -1.67 -15.72 1.44
C VAL A 89 -1.27 -16.75 0.38
N ALA A 90 -2.20 -17.64 0.03
CA ALA A 90 -2.01 -18.75 -0.91
C ALA A 90 -2.48 -18.43 -2.33
#